data_AF-A0A151AZ67-F1
#
_entry.id   AF-A0A151AZ67-F1
#
_cell.length_a   1.000
_cell.length_b   1.000
_cell.length_c   1.000
_cell.angle_alpha   90.00
_cell.angle_beta   90.00
_cell.angle_gamma   90.00
#
_symmetry.space_group_name_H-M   'P 1'
#
loop_
_entity.id
_entity.type
_entity.pdbx_description
1 polymer ?
#
loop_
_entity_poly.entity_id
_entity_poly.type
_entity_poly.pdbx_seq_one_letter_code
_entity_poly.pdbx_strand_id
1 'polypeptide(L)'
;MLDFTHIFLIFIIIVIIFIISQLVISAIIVGATRKLIANISNEKVKKYTNLLNGIIRIPKFPIILDTIQAGYDIISKNKNISREYKKELKNLLIKRNIIKN
;
A
#
# COMPACT_ATOMS: atom_id res chain seq x y z
N MET A 1 -21.53 -27.86 24.78
CA MET A 1 -20.53 -27.17 25.62
C MET A 1 -19.35 -26.87 24.71
N LEU A 2 -19.01 -25.60 24.46
CA LEU A 2 -17.81 -25.28 23.69
C LEU A 2 -16.60 -25.58 24.59
N ASP A 3 -15.89 -26.65 24.30
CA ASP A 3 -14.62 -26.97 24.94
C ASP A 3 -13.50 -26.11 24.36
N PHE A 4 -12.41 -25.99 25.12
CA PHE A 4 -11.27 -25.14 24.81
C PHE A 4 -10.72 -25.36 23.38
N THR A 5 -10.78 -26.59 22.88
CA THR A 5 -10.35 -26.96 21.52
C THR A 5 -11.10 -26.19 20.43
N HIS A 6 -12.41 -26.02 20.57
CA HIS A 6 -13.23 -25.29 19.59
C HIS A 6 -12.94 -23.78 19.63
N ILE A 7 -12.74 -23.21 20.82
CA ILE A 7 -12.35 -21.80 20.99
C ILE A 7 -10.97 -21.55 20.37
N PHE A 8 -10.02 -22.44 20.62
CA PHE A 8 -8.66 -22.37 20.07
C PHE A 8 -8.64 -22.49 18.55
N LEU A 9 -9.45 -23.39 17.98
CA LEU A 9 -9.56 -23.55 16.53
C LEU A 9 -10.14 -22.29 15.85
N ILE A 10 -11.19 -21.70 16.42
CA ILE A 10 -11.78 -20.45 15.92
C ILE A 10 -10.75 -19.31 15.95
N PHE A 11 -9.97 -19.21 17.03
CA PHE A 11 -8.91 -18.22 17.14
C PHE A 11 -7.85 -18.38 16.04
N ILE A 12 -7.40 -19.62 15.78
CA ILE A 12 -6.45 -19.91 14.70
C ILE A 12 -7.01 -19.49 13.35
N ILE A 13 -8.27 -19.81 13.05
CA ILE A 13 -8.91 -19.44 11.78
C ILE A 13 -8.94 -17.92 11.60
N ILE A 14 -9.29 -17.16 12.65
CA ILE A 14 -9.30 -15.69 12.62
C ILE A 14 -7.89 -15.15 12.33
N VAL A 15 -6.86 -15.70 12.99
CA VAL A 15 -5.47 -15.29 12.78
C VAL A 15 -5.02 -15.60 11.35
N ILE A 16 -5.35 -16.77 10.80
CA ILE A 16 -5.02 -17.15 9.42
C ILE A 16 -5.69 -16.19 8.42
N ILE A 17 -6.99 -15.92 8.59
CA ILE A 17 -7.72 -14.98 7.73
C ILE A 17 -7.07 -13.59 7.79
N PHE A 18 -6.68 -13.14 8.99
CA PHE A 18 -5.99 -11.87 9.15
C PHE A 18 -4.66 -11.85 8.39
N ILE A 19 -3.83 -12.88 8.51
CA ILE A 19 -2.54 -12.97 7.79
C ILE A 19 -2.75 -12.95 6.27
N ILE A 20 -3.68 -13.77 5.76
CA ILE A 20 -3.99 -13.83 4.32
C ILE A 20 -4.46 -12.45 3.83
N SER A 21 -5.32 -11.76 4.59
CA SER A 21 -5.78 -10.42 4.22
C SER A 21 -4.62 -9.42 4.04
N GLN A 22 -3.63 -9.46 4.93
CA GLN A 22 -2.45 -8.58 4.83
C GLN A 22 -1.59 -8.93 3.60
N LEU A 23 -1.42 -10.22 3.27
CA LEU A 23 -0.67 -10.66 2.09
C LEU A 23 -1.34 -10.21 0.79
N VAL A 24 -2.68 -10.32 0.70
CA VAL A 24 -3.43 -9.88 -0.49
C VAL A 24 -3.29 -8.37 -0.69
N ILE A 25 -3.48 -7.58 0.37
CA ILE A 25 -3.29 -6.11 0.30
C ILE A 25 -1.85 -5.77 -0.12
N SER A 26 -0.87 -6.48 0.42
CA SER A 26 0.55 -6.32 0.07
C SER A 26 0.80 -6.52 -1.43
N ALA A 27 0.28 -7.62 -1.98
CA ALA A 27 0.43 -7.94 -3.39
C ALA A 27 -0.25 -6.89 -4.30
N ILE A 28 -1.43 -6.39 -3.91
CA ILE A 28 -2.14 -5.34 -4.64
C ILE A 28 -1.31 -4.06 -4.69
N ILE A 29 -0.76 -3.62 -3.55
CA ILE A 29 0.05 -2.40 -3.49
C ILE A 29 1.32 -2.54 -4.34
N VAL A 30 2.06 -3.64 -4.17
CA VAL A 30 3.30 -3.88 -4.93
C VAL A 30 3.00 -3.94 -6.43
N GLY A 31 1.94 -4.66 -6.82
CA GLY A 31 1.51 -4.76 -8.22
C GLY A 31 1.10 -3.40 -8.80
N ALA A 32 0.32 -2.61 -8.06
CA ALA A 32 -0.11 -1.27 -8.46
C ALA A 32 1.09 -0.32 -8.61
N THR A 33 2.04 -0.37 -7.68
CA THR A 33 3.27 0.44 -7.72
C THR A 33 4.12 0.09 -8.94
N ARG A 34 4.32 -1.19 -9.22
CA ARG A 34 5.06 -1.63 -10.42
C ARG A 34 4.37 -1.22 -11.72
N LYS A 35 3.04 -1.36 -11.80
CA LYS A 35 2.26 -0.88 -12.96
C LYS A 35 2.35 0.62 -13.16
N LEU A 36 2.40 1.38 -12.08
CA LEU A 36 2.59 2.82 -12.10
C LEU A 36 3.97 3.19 -12.64
N ILE A 37 5.02 2.55 -12.14
CA ILE A 37 6.41 2.76 -12.59
C ILE A 37 6.56 2.44 -14.09
N ALA A 38 5.97 1.34 -14.57
CA ALA A 38 6.10 0.90 -15.95
C ALA A 38 5.54 1.90 -16.98
N ASN A 39 4.50 2.67 -16.61
CA ASN A 39 3.93 3.68 -17.49
C ASN A 39 3.29 4.77 -16.64
N ILE A 40 4.04 5.86 -16.44
CA ILE A 40 3.73 6.96 -15.53
C ILE A 40 2.87 8.01 -16.24
N SER A 41 1.70 8.31 -15.67
CA SER A 41 0.81 9.40 -16.14
C SER A 41 0.08 10.04 -14.96
N ASN A 42 -0.38 11.28 -15.14
CA ASN A 42 -1.13 12.02 -14.11
C ASN A 42 -2.35 11.22 -13.59
N GLU A 43 -3.11 10.64 -14.52
CA GLU A 43 -4.29 9.84 -14.18
C GLU A 43 -3.91 8.60 -13.34
N LYS A 44 -2.80 7.93 -13.66
CA LYS A 44 -2.34 6.76 -12.91
C LYS A 44 -1.80 7.13 -11.55
N VAL A 45 -1.08 8.25 -11.43
CA VAL A 45 -0.65 8.78 -10.12
C VAL A 45 -1.87 9.05 -9.25
N LYS A 46 -2.91 9.72 -9.79
CA LYS A 46 -4.17 9.96 -9.08
C LYS A 46 -4.87 8.66 -8.67
N LYS A 47 -5.01 7.69 -9.58
CA LYS A 47 -5.60 6.36 -9.28
C LYS A 47 -4.83 5.64 -8.18
N TYR A 48 -3.51 5.71 -8.22
CA TYR A 48 -2.65 5.11 -7.22
C TYR A 48 -2.78 5.78 -5.85
N THR A 49 -2.79 7.12 -5.80
CA THR A 49 -3.05 7.87 -4.57
C THR A 49 -4.41 7.50 -3.96
N ASN A 50 -5.46 7.40 -4.78
CA ASN A 50 -6.79 6.97 -4.35
C ASN A 50 -6.79 5.53 -3.80
N LEU A 51 -6.08 4.61 -4.46
CA LEU A 51 -5.91 3.23 -3.99
C LEU A 51 -5.25 3.21 -2.61
N LEU A 52 -4.15 3.93 -2.42
CA LEU A 52 -3.48 4.02 -1.11
C LEU A 52 -4.35 4.70 -0.05
N ASN A 53 -5.21 5.65 -0.45
CA ASN A 53 -6.13 6.29 0.47
C ASN A 53 -7.25 5.36 0.93
N GLY A 54 -7.78 4.54 0.02
CA GLY A 54 -8.82 3.55 0.30
C GLY A 54 -8.35 2.36 1.15
N ILE A 55 -7.04 2.12 1.22
CA ILE A 55 -6.47 1.08 2.09
C ILE A 55 -6.44 1.57 3.53
N ILE A 56 -7.20 0.89 4.40
CA ILE A 56 -7.28 1.22 5.83
C ILE A 56 -5.90 1.13 6.48
N ARG A 57 -5.20 0.01 6.27
CA ARG A 57 -3.88 -0.26 6.82
C ARG A 57 -2.93 -0.77 5.75
N ILE A 58 -1.88 0.00 5.50
CA ILE A 58 -0.77 -0.42 4.65
C ILE A 58 0.10 -1.38 5.48
N PRO A 59 0.31 -2.62 5.04
CA PRO A 59 1.18 -3.55 5.73
C PRO A 59 2.61 -2.99 5.78
N LYS A 60 3.21 -2.95 6.97
CA LYS A 60 4.55 -2.36 7.20
C LYS A 60 5.69 -3.36 6.93
N PHE A 61 5.52 -4.21 5.92
CA PHE A 61 6.62 -5.08 5.49
C PHE A 61 7.67 -4.24 4.76
N PRO A 62 8.97 -4.39 5.06
CA PRO A 62 10.03 -3.58 4.46
C PRO A 62 9.92 -3.51 2.93
N ILE A 63 9.73 -4.67 2.29
CA ILE A 63 9.64 -4.77 0.83
C ILE A 63 8.52 -3.93 0.22
N ILE A 64 7.41 -3.73 0.94
CA ILE A 64 6.27 -2.93 0.46
C ILE A 64 6.60 -1.46 0.59
N LEU A 65 7.11 -1.06 1.76
CA LEU A 65 7.49 0.33 2.02
C LEU A 65 8.57 0.78 1.03
N ASP A 66 9.59 -0.05 0.82
CA ASP A 66 10.67 0.20 -0.15
C ASP A 66 10.13 0.30 -1.58
N THR A 67 9.18 -0.57 -1.94
CA THR A 67 8.55 -0.53 -3.28
C THR A 67 7.76 0.76 -3.48
N ILE A 68 6.94 1.16 -2.50
CA ILE A 68 6.17 2.41 -2.55
C ILE A 68 7.10 3.61 -2.64
N GLN A 69 8.17 3.62 -1.82
CA GLN A 69 9.15 4.69 -1.81
C GLN A 69 9.89 4.80 -3.14
N ALA A 70 10.34 3.69 -3.71
CA ALA A 70 10.96 3.65 -5.04
C ALA A 70 10.00 4.19 -6.12
N GLY A 71 8.72 3.82 -6.06
CA GLY A 71 7.70 4.35 -6.96
C GLY A 71 7.52 5.87 -6.83
N TYR A 72 7.49 6.38 -5.60
CA TYR A 72 7.43 7.81 -5.33
C TYR A 72 8.65 8.56 -5.86
N ASP A 73 9.86 8.03 -5.65
CA ASP A 73 11.11 8.65 -6.10
C ASP A 73 11.18 8.81 -7.62
N ILE A 74 10.62 7.85 -8.35
CA ILE A 74 10.53 7.92 -9.81
C ILE A 74 9.51 8.99 -10.22
N ILE A 75 8.35 9.04 -9.57
CA ILE A 75 7.30 10.03 -9.86
C ILE A 75 7.76 11.44 -9.52
N SER A 76 8.46 11.63 -8.40
CA SER A 76 8.94 12.93 -7.94
C SER A 76 9.91 13.56 -8.93
N LYS A 77 10.80 12.74 -9.53
CA LYS A 77 11.77 13.13 -10.56
C LYS A 77 11.16 13.30 -11.96
N ASN A 78 9.98 12.73 -12.24
CA ASN A 78 9.38 12.75 -13.56
C ASN A 78 8.85 14.15 -13.96
N LYS A 79 9.34 14.74 -15.05
CA LYS A 79 8.96 16.11 -15.48
C LYS A 79 7.52 16.22 -16.01
N ASN A 80 6.93 15.12 -16.47
CA ASN A 80 5.62 15.10 -17.13
C ASN A 80 4.44 14.99 -16.15
N ILE A 81 4.72 14.79 -14.85
CA ILE A 81 3.69 14.73 -13.81
C ILE A 81 3.49 16.11 -13.19
N SER A 82 2.23 16.53 -13.09
CA SER A 82 1.87 17.80 -12.46
C SER A 82 2.35 17.85 -11.01
N ARG A 83 2.81 19.04 -10.59
CA ARG A 83 3.26 19.29 -9.22
C ARG A 83 2.18 18.98 -8.19
N GLU A 84 0.92 19.18 -8.53
CA GLU A 84 -0.22 18.93 -7.66
C GLU A 84 -0.31 17.44 -7.29
N TYR A 85 -0.31 16.54 -8.27
CA TYR A 85 -0.36 15.09 -8.03
C TYR A 85 0.86 14.58 -7.25
N LYS A 86 2.05 15.16 -7.48
CA LYS A 86 3.24 14.83 -6.69
C LYS A 86 3.08 15.24 -5.23
N LYS A 87 2.51 16.43 -4.98
CA LYS A 87 2.28 16.96 -3.64
C LYS A 87 1.21 16.14 -2.90
N GLU A 88 0.13 15.78 -3.58
CA GLU A 88 -0.93 14.94 -3.05
C GLU A 88 -0.39 13.57 -2.63
N LEU A 89 0.37 12.91 -3.52
CA LEU A 89 1.02 11.63 -3.21
C LEU A 89 2.03 11.78 -2.06
N LYS A 90 2.88 12.82 -2.07
CA LYS A 90 3.84 13.10 -0.98
C LYS A 90 3.12 13.20 0.37
N ASN A 91 2.10 14.04 0.45
CA ASN A 91 1.34 14.28 1.67
C ASN A 91 0.70 12.99 2.19
N LEU A 92 0.15 12.17 1.30
CA LEU A 92 -0.43 10.89 1.66
C LEU A 92 0.64 9.93 2.22
N LEU A 93 1.80 9.83 1.57
CA LEU A 93 2.89 8.95 2.03
C LEU A 93 3.48 9.39 3.37
N ILE A 94 3.59 10.70 3.62
CA ILE A 94 3.99 11.24 4.94
C ILE A 94 2.94 10.90 5.99
N LYS A 95 1.65 11.15 5.71
CA LYS A 95 0.55 10.82 6.63
C LYS A 95 0.54 9.34 7.01
N ARG A 96 0.95 8.47 6.08
CA ARG A 96 1.04 7.02 6.29
C ARG A 96 2.38 6.57 6.91
N ASN A 97 3.28 7.50 7.21
CA ASN A 97 4.62 7.26 7.75
C ASN A 97 5.45 6.28 6.89
N ILE A 98 5.37 6.46 5.56
CA ILE A 98 6.11 5.66 4.58
C ILE A 98 7.40 6.40 4.18
N ILE A 99 7.29 7.71 3.95
CA ILE A 99 8.43 8.58 3.65
C ILE A 99 8.59 9.61 4.76
N LYS A 100 9.85 9.98 5.04
CA LYS A 100 10.18 11.06 5.99
C LYS A 100 10.02 12.42 5.29
N ASN A 101 9.62 13.43 6.06
CA ASN A 101 9.35 14.78 5.55
C ASN A 101 10.62 15.50 5.11
#